data_AF-A0AAW0RMZ0-F1
#
_entry.id   AF-A0AAW0RMZ0-F1
#
_cell.length_a   1.000
_cell.length_b   1.000
_cell.length_c   1.000
_cell.angle_alpha   90.00
_cell.angle_beta   90.00
_cell.angle_gamma   90.00
#
_symmetry.space_group_name_H-M   'P 1'
#
loop_
_entity.id
_entity.type
_entity.pdbx_description
1 polymer ?
#
loop_
_entity_poly.entity_id
_entity_poly.type
_entity_poly.pdbx_seq_one_letter_code
_entity_poly.pdbx_strand_id
1 'polypeptide(L)'
;MSTKPTSKKFGKSTREVPAAADKAKKWYNADDESEPKQIRKTVRAWAPRASLQPGTVLILLAGRFRGKRVVLLKNLEQGVLLVTGPFKINGVPLRRINSRYVIATSFKVDVSGLDQKKVDEIAQPKYFTADKAKEKAGADAFFKQGEKPQKKQISSSRAADQKAIDKALLASIKKVEMLPSYLASSFSLRKGDKPHEMAW
;
A
#
# COMPACT_ATOMS: atom_id res chain seq x y z
N MET A 1 22.31 -23.61 8.73
CA MET A 1 23.33 -24.53 8.21
C MET A 1 24.69 -23.91 8.51
N SER A 2 25.35 -24.29 9.62
CA SER A 2 26.71 -23.80 9.86
C SER A 2 27.64 -24.37 8.79
N THR A 3 28.44 -23.52 8.16
CA THR A 3 29.40 -23.93 7.13
C THR A 3 30.51 -24.74 7.80
N LYS A 4 30.91 -25.87 7.19
CA LYS A 4 31.90 -26.77 7.78
C LYS A 4 33.28 -26.08 7.93
N PRO A 5 34.06 -26.39 8.98
CA PRO A 5 35.41 -25.86 9.15
C PRO A 5 36.29 -26.26 7.95
N THR A 6 37.23 -25.36 7.58
CA THR A 6 38.12 -25.57 6.43
C THR A 6 39.52 -25.91 6.90
N SER A 7 40.08 -27.02 6.42
CA SER A 7 41.49 -27.36 6.68
C SER A 7 42.40 -26.51 5.80
N LYS A 8 43.33 -25.78 6.42
CA LYS A 8 44.34 -24.96 5.74
C LYS A 8 45.73 -25.38 6.16
N LYS A 9 46.64 -25.49 5.18
CA LYS A 9 48.05 -25.80 5.41
C LYS A 9 48.80 -24.51 5.76
N PHE A 10 49.46 -24.50 6.91
CA PHE A 10 50.33 -23.42 7.37
C PHE A 10 51.76 -23.97 7.52
N GLY A 11 52.63 -23.64 6.57
CA GLY A 11 53.99 -24.18 6.50
C GLY A 11 54.00 -25.71 6.32
N LYS A 12 54.68 -26.41 7.24
CA LYS A 12 54.75 -27.89 7.24
C LYS A 12 53.56 -28.58 7.92
N SER A 13 52.63 -27.84 8.54
CA SER A 13 51.52 -28.39 9.33
C SER A 13 50.14 -27.98 8.78
N THR A 14 49.12 -28.80 9.01
CA THR A 14 47.72 -28.52 8.65
C THR A 14 46.93 -28.14 9.89
N ARG A 15 46.06 -27.12 9.79
CA ARG A 15 45.17 -26.69 10.87
C ARG A 15 43.75 -26.51 10.35
N GLU A 16 42.79 -26.88 11.17
CA GLU A 16 41.38 -26.59 10.90
C GLU A 16 41.06 -25.16 11.31
N VAL A 17 40.52 -24.39 10.37
CA VAL A 17 40.08 -23.01 10.59
C VAL A 17 38.56 -23.03 10.71
N PRO A 18 37.99 -22.61 11.86
CA PRO A 18 36.55 -22.55 12.05
C PRO A 18 35.92 -21.58 11.05
N ALA A 19 34.67 -21.86 10.68
CA ALA A 19 33.92 -20.99 9.80
C ALA A 19 33.76 -19.59 10.43
N ALA A 20 33.61 -18.56 9.60
CA ALA A 20 33.51 -17.19 10.09
C ALA A 20 32.35 -16.98 11.10
N ALA A 21 31.28 -17.79 11.00
CA ALA A 21 30.16 -17.78 11.93
C ALA A 21 30.48 -18.38 13.31
N ASP A 22 31.45 -19.30 13.38
CA ASP A 22 31.85 -19.98 14.63
C ASP A 22 33.03 -19.27 15.32
N LYS A 23 33.55 -18.19 14.73
CA LYS A 23 34.59 -17.37 15.36
C LYS A 23 33.98 -16.54 16.49
N ALA A 24 34.56 -16.64 17.68
CA ALA A 24 34.20 -15.79 18.80
C ALA A 24 34.33 -14.30 18.45
N LYS A 25 33.38 -13.48 18.91
CA LYS A 25 33.45 -12.03 18.76
C LYS A 25 34.66 -11.50 19.53
N LYS A 26 35.36 -10.52 18.97
CA LYS A 26 36.53 -9.86 19.62
C LYS A 26 36.12 -8.98 20.80
N TRP A 27 34.86 -8.56 20.84
CA TRP A 27 34.30 -7.68 21.85
C TRP A 27 33.07 -8.34 22.48
N TYR A 28 32.96 -8.27 23.80
CA TYR A 28 31.79 -8.66 24.57
C TYR A 28 31.17 -7.42 25.20
N ASN A 29 29.83 -7.42 25.33
CA ASN A 29 29.15 -6.36 26.04
C ASN A 29 29.40 -6.50 27.55
N ALA A 30 29.32 -5.41 28.31
CA ALA A 30 29.48 -5.45 29.76
C ALA A 30 28.33 -6.21 30.45
N ASP A 31 27.13 -6.13 29.87
CA ASP A 31 25.91 -6.80 30.34
C ASP A 31 25.30 -7.67 29.24
N ASP A 32 24.70 -8.78 29.65
CA ASP A 32 23.94 -9.68 28.77
C ASP A 32 22.51 -9.17 28.56
N GLU A 33 22.07 -9.08 27.30
CA GLU A 33 20.67 -8.79 26.98
C GLU A 33 19.82 -10.05 27.18
N SER A 34 18.77 -9.95 28.00
CA SER A 34 17.84 -11.06 28.22
C SER A 34 17.08 -11.41 26.94
N GLU A 35 17.05 -12.70 26.57
CA GLU A 35 16.31 -13.14 25.40
C GLU A 35 14.79 -12.99 25.59
N PRO A 36 14.07 -12.49 24.57
CA PRO A 36 12.63 -12.37 24.63
C PRO A 36 11.98 -13.75 24.75
N LYS A 37 11.08 -13.90 25.73
CA LYS A 37 10.32 -15.14 25.93
C LYS A 37 9.51 -15.49 24.68
N GLN A 38 9.48 -16.77 24.31
CA GLN A 38 8.63 -17.24 23.21
C GLN A 38 7.15 -17.05 23.55
N ILE A 39 6.43 -16.29 22.71
CA ILE A 39 5.00 -16.02 22.88
C ILE A 39 4.21 -16.82 21.82
N ARG A 40 3.11 -17.45 22.23
CA ARG A 40 2.20 -18.20 21.33
C ARG A 40 1.24 -17.33 20.50
N LYS A 41 1.48 -16.02 20.40
CA LYS A 41 0.61 -15.10 19.64
C LYS A 41 0.92 -15.23 18.15
N THR A 42 -0.08 -15.60 17.36
CA THR A 42 0.03 -15.68 15.90
C THR A 42 -0.68 -14.50 15.22
N VAL A 43 -0.17 -14.08 14.07
CA VAL A 43 -0.82 -13.05 13.25
C VAL A 43 -2.06 -13.66 12.60
N ARG A 44 -3.24 -13.14 12.92
CA ARG A 44 -4.49 -13.58 12.30
C ARG A 44 -4.60 -13.01 10.88
N ALA A 45 -5.03 -13.84 9.94
CA ALA A 45 -5.37 -13.39 8.59
C ALA A 45 -6.52 -12.37 8.66
N TRP A 46 -6.44 -11.33 7.84
CA TRP A 46 -7.49 -10.33 7.75
C TRP A 46 -8.64 -10.83 6.88
N ALA A 47 -9.86 -10.69 7.37
CA ALA A 47 -11.09 -10.98 6.63
C ALA A 47 -11.80 -9.67 6.22
N PRO A 48 -12.12 -9.46 4.94
CA PRO A 48 -12.92 -8.32 4.50
C PRO A 48 -14.37 -8.42 5.00
N ARG A 49 -14.99 -7.27 5.24
CA ARG A 49 -16.43 -7.18 5.51
C ARG A 49 -17.21 -7.61 4.26
N ALA A 50 -18.39 -8.22 4.43
CA ALA A 50 -19.22 -8.68 3.31
C ALA A 50 -19.60 -7.58 2.30
N SER A 51 -19.69 -6.33 2.75
CA SER A 51 -19.97 -5.17 1.88
C SER A 51 -18.79 -4.75 1.00
N LEU A 52 -17.56 -5.15 1.30
CA LEU A 52 -16.36 -4.79 0.53
C LEU A 52 -16.12 -5.77 -0.62
N GLN A 53 -17.02 -5.75 -1.61
CA GLN A 53 -16.88 -6.54 -2.82
C GLN A 53 -16.23 -5.71 -3.95
N PRO A 54 -15.43 -6.33 -4.84
CA PRO A 54 -14.94 -5.66 -6.04
C PRO A 54 -16.07 -4.97 -6.81
N GLY A 55 -15.83 -3.75 -7.28
CA GLY A 55 -16.81 -2.89 -7.96
C GLY A 55 -17.69 -2.05 -7.04
N THR A 56 -17.71 -2.31 -5.73
CA THR A 56 -18.50 -1.51 -4.78
C THR A 56 -18.01 -0.07 -4.75
N VAL A 57 -18.94 0.89 -4.75
CA VAL A 57 -18.60 2.31 -4.57
C VAL A 57 -18.33 2.58 -3.08
N LEU A 58 -17.27 3.32 -2.84
CA LEU A 58 -16.67 3.57 -1.54
C LEU A 58 -16.61 5.07 -1.29
N ILE A 59 -16.95 5.50 -0.08
CA ILE A 59 -16.75 6.87 0.37
C ILE A 59 -15.51 6.91 1.26
N LEU A 60 -14.52 7.71 0.89
CA LEU A 60 -13.30 7.88 1.68
C LEU A 60 -13.54 8.82 2.85
N LEU A 61 -13.14 8.41 4.06
CA LEU A 61 -13.33 9.23 5.25
C LEU A 61 -12.07 10.00 5.65
N ALA A 62 -10.88 9.46 5.34
CA ALA A 62 -9.61 10.00 5.80
C ALA A 62 -8.66 10.36 4.65
N GLY A 63 -7.74 11.27 4.95
CA GLY A 63 -6.67 11.71 4.04
C GLY A 63 -7.08 12.82 3.08
N ARG A 64 -6.25 13.04 2.05
CA ARG A 64 -6.40 14.14 1.10
C ARG A 64 -7.67 14.02 0.23
N PHE A 65 -8.15 12.80 0.02
CA PHE A 65 -9.33 12.51 -0.81
C PHE A 65 -10.57 12.20 0.03
N ARG A 66 -10.64 12.67 1.29
CA ARG A 66 -11.83 12.51 2.14
C ARG A 66 -13.09 13.10 1.46
N GLY A 67 -14.23 12.46 1.69
CA GLY A 67 -15.51 12.75 1.05
C GLY A 67 -15.61 12.28 -0.41
N LYS A 68 -14.52 11.89 -1.09
CA LYS A 68 -14.61 11.43 -2.47
C LYS A 68 -15.24 10.04 -2.56
N ARG A 69 -16.02 9.83 -3.62
CA ARG A 69 -16.64 8.56 -3.97
C ARG A 69 -15.80 7.84 -5.02
N VAL A 70 -15.47 6.58 -4.75
CA VAL A 70 -14.36 5.88 -5.40
C VAL A 70 -14.73 4.40 -5.62
N VAL A 71 -14.20 3.73 -6.64
CA VAL A 71 -14.56 2.34 -6.94
C VAL A 71 -13.52 1.39 -6.36
N LEU A 72 -13.99 0.35 -5.66
CA LEU A 72 -13.15 -0.75 -5.17
C LEU A 72 -12.72 -1.66 -6.32
N LEU A 73 -11.41 -1.86 -6.50
CA LEU A 73 -10.88 -2.79 -7.50
C LEU A 73 -10.61 -4.16 -6.91
N LYS A 74 -9.80 -4.20 -5.84
CA LYS A 74 -9.33 -5.44 -5.24
C LYS A 74 -9.08 -5.27 -3.75
N ASN A 75 -9.42 -6.30 -2.98
CA ASN A 75 -9.04 -6.40 -1.57
C ASN A 75 -7.61 -6.95 -1.51
N LEU A 76 -6.69 -6.20 -0.92
CA LEU A 76 -5.30 -6.60 -0.74
C LEU A 76 -5.12 -7.29 0.61
N GLU A 77 -4.00 -7.96 0.77
CA GLU A 77 -3.59 -8.52 2.05
C GLU A 77 -3.40 -7.40 3.10
N GLN A 78 -3.47 -7.77 4.38
CA GLN A 78 -3.29 -6.86 5.52
C GLN A 78 -4.38 -5.77 5.69
N GLY A 79 -5.55 -5.93 5.05
CA GLY A 79 -6.72 -5.06 5.24
C GLY A 79 -6.67 -3.73 4.52
N VAL A 80 -5.86 -3.67 3.46
CA VAL A 80 -5.75 -2.55 2.54
C VAL A 80 -6.57 -2.84 1.28
N LEU A 81 -7.16 -1.82 0.70
CA LEU A 81 -7.97 -1.86 -0.50
C LEU A 81 -7.23 -1.17 -1.63
N LEU A 82 -7.25 -1.75 -2.82
CA LEU A 82 -6.87 -1.07 -4.06
C LEU A 82 -8.11 -0.41 -4.64
N VAL A 83 -8.04 0.91 -4.81
CA VAL A 83 -9.18 1.75 -5.12
C VAL A 83 -8.80 2.70 -6.25
N THR A 84 -9.74 2.99 -7.15
CA THR A 84 -9.58 4.02 -8.19
C THR A 84 -10.82 4.89 -8.27
N GLY A 85 -10.63 6.21 -8.31
CA GLY A 85 -11.70 7.12 -8.67
C GLY A 85 -11.39 7.58 -10.06
N PRO A 86 -12.13 7.14 -11.10
CA PRO A 86 -11.74 7.37 -12.48
C PRO A 86 -11.20 8.80 -12.64
N PHE A 87 -9.91 8.93 -12.93
CA PHE A 87 -9.14 10.12 -12.55
C PHE A 87 -9.70 11.39 -13.21
N LYS A 88 -10.30 11.20 -14.39
CA LYS A 88 -11.01 12.23 -15.16
C LYS A 88 -12.27 12.78 -14.46
N ILE A 89 -12.92 12.00 -13.60
CA ILE A 89 -14.17 12.36 -12.92
C ILE A 89 -13.88 13.09 -11.61
N ASN A 90 -13.06 12.50 -10.73
CA ASN A 90 -12.92 12.98 -9.35
C ASN A 90 -11.48 13.27 -8.91
N GLY A 91 -10.48 13.03 -9.78
CA GLY A 91 -9.07 13.30 -9.51
C GLY A 91 -8.40 12.37 -8.50
N VAL A 92 -9.01 11.23 -8.16
CA VAL A 92 -8.45 10.25 -7.21
C VAL A 92 -7.69 9.17 -7.98
N PRO A 93 -6.35 9.16 -8.00
CA PRO A 93 -5.61 8.13 -8.73
C PRO A 93 -5.77 6.76 -8.07
N LEU A 94 -5.28 5.71 -8.74
CA LEU A 94 -5.03 4.40 -8.17
C LEU A 94 -4.28 4.54 -6.85
N ARG A 95 -4.93 4.09 -5.78
CA ARG A 95 -4.42 4.31 -4.43
C ARG A 95 -4.78 3.17 -3.50
N ARG A 96 -3.85 2.92 -2.57
CA ARG A 96 -4.07 2.02 -1.43
C ARG A 96 -4.73 2.74 -0.29
N ILE A 97 -5.78 2.16 0.27
CA ILE A 97 -6.60 2.75 1.32
C ILE A 97 -6.92 1.69 2.36
N ASN A 98 -6.84 2.03 3.65
CA ASN A 98 -7.23 1.07 4.70
C ASN A 98 -8.75 0.92 4.74
N SER A 99 -9.23 -0.32 4.78
CA SER A 99 -10.67 -0.65 4.84
C SER A 99 -11.43 -0.01 6.00
N ARG A 100 -10.75 0.37 7.09
CA ARG A 100 -11.37 1.07 8.24
C ARG A 100 -11.83 2.49 7.93
N TYR A 101 -11.20 3.18 6.99
CA TYR A 101 -11.47 4.59 6.69
C TYR A 101 -12.39 4.76 5.49
N VAL A 102 -13.29 3.80 5.28
CA VAL A 102 -14.16 3.73 4.12
C VAL A 102 -15.57 3.35 4.54
N ILE A 103 -16.56 4.01 3.95
CA ILE A 103 -17.94 3.55 3.94
C ILE A 103 -18.20 2.84 2.62
N ALA A 104 -18.63 1.58 2.67
CA ALA A 104 -19.09 0.86 1.50
C ALA A 104 -20.55 1.20 1.25
N THR A 105 -20.88 1.67 0.06
CA THR A 105 -22.27 1.91 -0.34
C THR A 105 -22.88 0.64 -0.92
N SER A 106 -24.19 0.64 -1.08
CA SER A 106 -24.98 -0.44 -1.69
C SER A 106 -24.72 -0.60 -3.19
N PHE A 107 -24.39 0.49 -3.89
CA PHE A 107 -24.17 0.48 -5.34
C PHE A 107 -22.87 -0.22 -5.74
N LYS A 108 -22.95 -1.11 -6.74
CA LYS A 108 -21.83 -1.84 -7.33
C LYS A 108 -21.73 -1.59 -8.83
N VAL A 109 -20.54 -1.21 -9.28
CA VAL A 109 -20.20 -1.06 -10.69
C VAL A 109 -19.70 -2.40 -11.21
N ASP A 110 -20.09 -2.75 -12.44
CA ASP A 110 -19.56 -3.93 -13.12
C ASP A 110 -18.07 -3.73 -13.48
N VAL A 111 -17.24 -4.59 -12.90
CA VAL A 111 -15.77 -4.62 -13.04
C VAL A 111 -15.28 -5.81 -13.87
N SER A 112 -16.17 -6.62 -14.45
CA SER A 112 -15.83 -7.80 -15.24
C SER A 112 -14.94 -7.50 -16.46
N GLY A 113 -15.08 -6.30 -17.04
CA GLY A 113 -14.27 -5.85 -18.18
C GLY A 113 -12.86 -5.37 -17.83
N LEU A 114 -12.41 -5.48 -16.58
CA LEU A 114 -11.05 -5.10 -16.17
C LEU A 114 -10.04 -6.20 -16.48
N ASP A 115 -8.86 -5.79 -16.93
CA ASP A 115 -7.72 -6.71 -17.05
C ASP A 115 -7.19 -7.07 -15.65
N GLN A 116 -7.63 -8.22 -15.16
CA GLN A 116 -7.30 -8.71 -13.83
C GLN A 116 -5.78 -8.90 -13.65
N LYS A 117 -5.04 -9.26 -14.71
CA LYS A 117 -3.58 -9.41 -14.63
C LYS A 117 -2.91 -8.07 -14.30
N LYS A 118 -3.39 -7.00 -14.92
CA LYS A 118 -2.87 -5.65 -14.68
C LYS A 118 -3.22 -5.14 -13.28
N VAL A 119 -4.43 -5.44 -12.80
CA VAL A 119 -4.83 -5.14 -11.42
C VAL A 119 -3.93 -5.87 -10.42
N ASP A 120 -3.57 -7.12 -10.70
CA ASP A 120 -2.73 -7.94 -9.82
C ASP A 120 -1.26 -7.49 -9.80
N GLU A 121 -0.75 -6.98 -10.91
CA GLU A 121 0.57 -6.33 -10.98
C GLU A 121 0.62 -5.05 -10.12
N ILE A 122 -0.40 -4.20 -10.24
CA ILE A 122 -0.52 -2.94 -9.50
C ILE A 122 -0.77 -3.20 -8.01
N ALA A 123 -1.49 -4.27 -7.68
CA ALA A 123 -1.79 -4.69 -6.32
C ALA A 123 -0.55 -5.02 -5.48
N GLN A 124 0.61 -5.26 -6.11
CA GLN A 124 1.84 -5.61 -5.41
C GLN A 124 2.29 -4.51 -4.43
N PRO A 125 2.70 -4.86 -3.20
CA PRO A 125 3.09 -3.88 -2.19
C PRO A 125 4.19 -2.90 -2.67
N LYS A 126 5.13 -3.40 -3.48
CA LYS A 126 6.26 -2.65 -4.05
C LYS A 126 5.84 -1.57 -5.05
N TYR A 127 4.69 -1.69 -5.70
CA TYR A 127 4.24 -0.69 -6.67
C TYR A 127 3.99 0.68 -6.02
N PHE A 128 3.51 0.68 -4.77
CA PHE A 128 3.13 1.89 -4.03
C PHE A 128 4.15 2.31 -2.97
N THR A 129 5.30 1.62 -2.85
CA THR A 129 6.36 2.07 -1.94
C THR A 129 6.94 3.39 -2.42
N ALA A 130 7.11 4.34 -1.50
CA ALA A 130 7.81 5.58 -1.82
C ALA A 130 9.29 5.30 -2.00
N ASP A 131 9.90 5.89 -3.03
CA ASP A 131 11.35 5.84 -3.20
C ASP A 131 12.01 6.49 -1.99
N LYS A 132 12.96 5.77 -1.38
CA LYS A 132 13.77 6.31 -0.29
C LYS A 132 14.77 7.30 -0.90
N ALA A 133 14.88 8.49 -0.32
CA ALA A 133 15.92 9.44 -0.70
C ALA A 133 17.30 8.78 -0.47
N LYS A 134 18.17 8.84 -1.49
CA LYS A 134 19.51 8.24 -1.44
C LYS A 134 20.50 9.05 -0.61
N GLU A 135 20.17 10.28 -0.25
CA GLU A 135 21.07 11.13 0.53
C GLU A 135 20.94 10.84 2.03
N LYS A 136 22.06 10.51 2.66
CA LYS A 136 22.18 10.54 4.12
C LYS A 136 22.11 12.00 4.53
N ALA A 137 21.27 12.33 5.52
CA ALA A 137 21.19 13.68 6.06
C ALA A 137 22.52 14.07 6.74
N GLY A 138 23.44 14.65 5.96
CA GLY A 138 24.59 15.41 6.47
C GLY A 138 24.19 16.86 6.75
N ALA A 139 25.07 17.62 7.38
CA ALA A 139 24.82 19.02 7.74
C ALA A 139 24.36 19.89 6.55
N ASP A 140 24.83 19.62 5.33
CA ASP A 140 24.41 20.33 4.10
C ASP A 140 22.94 20.13 3.72
N ALA A 141 22.34 18.98 4.06
CA ALA A 141 20.93 18.72 3.75
C ALA A 141 19.98 19.52 4.67
N PHE A 142 20.47 19.93 5.85
CA PHE A 142 19.72 20.76 6.80
C PHE A 142 19.57 22.21 6.30
N PHE A 143 20.61 22.77 5.68
CA PHE A 143 20.56 24.14 5.12
C PHE A 143 19.71 24.26 3.85
N LYS A 144 19.51 23.16 3.10
CA LYS A 144 18.63 23.13 1.91
C LYS A 144 17.15 22.94 2.23
N GLN A 145 16.79 22.75 3.50
CA GLN A 145 15.41 22.48 3.93
C GLN A 145 14.49 23.72 3.86
N GLY A 146 15.05 24.92 3.68
CA GLY A 146 14.30 26.18 3.48
C GLY A 146 13.83 26.43 2.04
N GLU A 147 14.34 25.69 1.05
CA GLU A 147 13.89 25.80 -0.33
C GLU A 147 12.57 25.05 -0.54
N LYS A 148 11.66 25.63 -1.34
CA LYS A 148 10.37 25.00 -1.64
C LYS A 148 10.63 23.59 -2.19
N PRO A 149 10.10 22.52 -1.56
CA PRO A 149 10.39 21.16 -1.97
C PRO A 149 9.99 20.97 -3.44
N GLN A 150 10.92 20.45 -4.25
CA GLN A 150 10.64 20.13 -5.65
C GLN A 150 9.39 19.25 -5.74
N LYS A 151 8.44 19.67 -6.59
CA LYS A 151 7.20 18.93 -6.80
C LYS A 151 7.55 17.54 -7.33
N LYS A 152 7.11 16.50 -6.64
CA LYS A 152 7.29 15.11 -7.08
C LYS A 152 6.68 14.95 -8.48
N GLN A 153 7.54 14.70 -9.47
CA GLN A 153 7.10 14.38 -10.82
C GLN A 153 6.47 12.99 -10.80
N ILE A 154 5.30 12.87 -11.42
CA ILE A 154 4.59 11.60 -11.53
C ILE A 154 5.31 10.77 -12.61
N SER A 155 5.68 9.53 -12.29
CA SER A 155 6.26 8.60 -13.26
C SER A 155 5.28 8.34 -14.40
N SER A 156 5.77 8.35 -15.65
CA SER A 156 4.98 8.09 -16.86
C SER A 156 4.24 6.74 -16.83
N SER A 157 4.85 5.71 -16.21
CA SER A 157 4.27 4.37 -16.05
C SER A 157 2.93 4.39 -15.31
N ARG A 158 2.88 5.02 -14.13
CA ARG A 158 1.64 5.12 -13.34
C ARG A 158 0.51 5.84 -14.07
N ALA A 159 0.85 6.84 -14.89
CA ALA A 159 -0.14 7.53 -15.71
C ALA A 159 -0.70 6.63 -16.83
N ALA A 160 0.13 5.76 -17.41
CA ALA A 160 -0.32 4.77 -18.39
C ALA A 160 -1.22 3.70 -17.74
N ASP A 161 -0.80 3.16 -16.59
CA ASP A 161 -1.56 2.17 -15.82
C ASP A 161 -2.94 2.71 -15.40
N GLN A 162 -2.99 3.97 -14.96
CA GLN A 162 -4.24 4.66 -14.65
C GLN A 162 -5.17 4.73 -15.86
N LYS A 163 -4.66 5.16 -17.02
CA LYS A 163 -5.45 5.28 -18.25
C LYS A 163 -6.00 3.93 -18.69
N ALA A 164 -5.22 2.85 -18.56
CA ALA A 164 -5.64 1.51 -18.94
C ALA A 164 -6.84 1.04 -18.10
N ILE A 165 -6.76 1.18 -16.77
CA ILE A 165 -7.84 0.78 -15.86
C ILE A 165 -9.07 1.68 -16.02
N ASP A 166 -8.86 3.00 -16.08
CA ASP A 166 -9.96 3.95 -16.18
C ASP A 166 -10.73 3.83 -17.50
N LYS A 167 -10.06 3.46 -18.60
CA LYS A 167 -10.74 3.28 -19.90
C LYS A 167 -11.86 2.24 -19.82
N ALA A 168 -11.59 1.10 -19.19
CA ALA A 168 -12.58 0.04 -19.01
C ALA A 168 -13.69 0.46 -18.02
N LEU A 169 -13.33 1.05 -16.88
CA LEU A 169 -14.31 1.51 -15.89
C LEU A 169 -15.24 2.60 -16.41
N LEU A 170 -14.70 3.57 -17.16
CA LEU A 170 -15.50 4.66 -17.72
C LEU A 170 -16.55 4.14 -18.71
N ALA A 171 -16.29 3.05 -19.41
CA ALA A 171 -17.28 2.42 -20.28
C ALA A 171 -18.46 1.87 -19.47
N SER A 172 -18.20 1.19 -18.35
CA SER A 172 -19.26 0.70 -17.44
C SER A 172 -20.01 1.85 -16.76
N ILE A 173 -19.28 2.87 -16.28
CA ILE A 173 -19.86 3.99 -15.52
C ILE A 173 -20.79 4.85 -16.38
N LYS A 174 -20.47 5.04 -17.66
CA LYS A 174 -21.31 5.82 -18.59
C LYS A 174 -22.62 5.14 -18.96
N LYS A 175 -22.73 3.82 -18.78
CA LYS A 175 -23.98 3.08 -19.04
C LYS A 175 -25.05 3.38 -18.00
N VAL A 176 -24.65 3.80 -16.79
CA VAL A 176 -25.55 4.12 -15.70
C VAL A 176 -25.79 5.62 -15.68
N GLU A 177 -27.05 6.00 -15.79
CA GLU A 177 -27.45 7.40 -15.75
C GLU A 177 -27.03 8.07 -14.44
N MET A 178 -26.55 9.32 -14.50
CA MET A 178 -26.13 10.14 -13.35
C MET A 178 -24.97 9.61 -12.49
N LEU A 179 -24.47 8.39 -12.73
CA LEU A 179 -23.34 7.82 -11.97
C LEU A 179 -22.04 8.63 -12.10
N PRO A 180 -21.67 9.20 -13.28
CA PRO A 180 -20.51 10.09 -13.36
C PRO A 180 -20.62 11.31 -12.43
N SER A 181 -21.80 11.93 -12.36
CA SER A 181 -22.08 13.08 -11.48
C SER A 181 -22.05 12.70 -10.01
N TYR A 182 -22.56 11.50 -9.68
CA TYR A 182 -22.48 10.95 -8.34
C TYR A 182 -21.03 10.72 -7.89
N LEU A 183 -20.17 10.17 -8.76
CA LEU A 183 -18.75 9.95 -8.46
C LEU A 183 -17.92 11.24 -8.39
N ALA A 184 -18.31 12.28 -9.15
CA ALA A 184 -17.67 13.59 -9.13
C ALA A 184 -17.98 14.37 -7.83
N SER A 185 -19.21 14.24 -7.32
CA SER A 185 -19.64 14.95 -6.12
C SER A 185 -18.97 14.37 -4.85
N SER A 186 -18.80 15.23 -3.86
CA SER A 186 -18.16 14.86 -2.59
C SER A 186 -19.23 14.66 -1.52
N PHE A 187 -19.06 13.61 -0.72
CA PHE A 187 -19.88 13.32 0.44
C PHE A 187 -19.54 14.27 1.60
N SER A 188 -20.56 14.89 2.18
CA SER A 188 -20.49 15.64 3.42
C SER A 188 -21.82 15.52 4.14
N LEU A 189 -21.80 15.59 5.46
CA LEU A 189 -23.01 15.68 6.27
C LEU A 189 -23.45 17.15 6.38
N ARG A 190 -24.75 17.40 6.25
CA ARG A 190 -25.37 18.70 6.45
C ARG A 190 -26.14 18.73 7.78
N LYS A 191 -26.65 19.90 8.15
CA LYS A 191 -27.52 20.04 9.32
C LYS A 191 -28.77 19.19 9.14
N GLY A 192 -29.02 18.27 10.07
CA GLY A 192 -30.15 17.34 10.05
C GLY A 192 -29.79 15.93 9.57
N ASP A 193 -28.62 15.74 8.93
CA ASP A 193 -28.16 14.42 8.50
C ASP A 193 -27.71 13.58 9.70
N LYS A 194 -28.30 12.39 9.86
CA LYS A 194 -28.01 11.45 10.95
C LYS A 194 -27.43 10.15 10.40
N PRO A 195 -26.11 9.90 10.53
CA PRO A 195 -25.46 8.73 9.93
C PRO A 195 -26.01 7.37 10.36
N HIS A 196 -26.62 7.27 11.53
CA HIS A 196 -27.24 6.04 12.04
C HIS A 196 -28.61 5.74 11.39
N GLU A 197 -29.28 6.75 10.83
CA GLU A 197 -30.53 6.61 10.07
C GLU A 197 -30.26 6.47 8.56
N MET A 198 -29.04 6.77 8.11
CA MET A 198 -28.66 6.68 6.68
C MET A 198 -28.44 5.23 6.25
N ALA A 199 -29.06 4.86 5.13
CA ALA A 199 -28.74 3.64 4.38
C ALA A 199 -27.58 3.93 3.41
N TRP A 200 -26.56 3.08 3.45
CA TRP A 200 -25.35 3.22 2.66
C TRP A 200 -25.38 2.27 1.47
#